data_AF-A0A1Y1Z5A3-F1
#
_entry.id   AF-A0A1Y1Z5A3-F1
#
_cell.length_a   1.000
_cell.length_b   1.000
_cell.length_c   1.000
_cell.angle_alpha   90.00
_cell.angle_beta   90.00
_cell.angle_gamma   90.00
#
_symmetry.space_group_name_H-M   'P 1'
#
loop_
_entity.id
_entity.type
_entity.pdbx_description
1 polymer ?
#
loop_
_entity_poly.entity_id
_entity_poly.type
_entity_poly.pdbx_seq_one_letter_code
_entity_poly.pdbx_strand_id
1 'polypeptide(L)'
;MEGDIGEQASCTTCAYTEDFSNYWTAAMYFRHENGSYKKVPQYPNAQLGYEGKDAPDIKGGMTVYYTQKDFTSNGDQHITAFPPGFRMTVGNPSTNTLDAAKSNKGLRYTCLQTILTRGSETPNFPEKPCPAGIMAIHHFPACWDGKNVDSPNHQSHMFSTTNGGFREAGPCPSSHPIRVPQVAYETMWNTTAFADMWPKDGKQPFVWSFMDGNGYGTHADYLFGWKGDSLQRAMNDSCMFHACGSPGHQGILKTQTVDEMNRCAVGKTVVEDTEGWLNELPGYGM
;
A
#
# COMPACT_ATOMS: atom_id res chain seq x y z
N MET A 1 -17.63 -11.60 3.27
CA MET A 1 -18.17 -10.93 2.07
C MET A 1 -18.23 -12.00 1.00
N GLU A 2 -19.43 -12.33 0.51
CA GLU A 2 -19.61 -13.34 -0.54
C GLU A 2 -19.88 -12.63 -1.88
N GLY A 3 -19.44 -13.22 -2.99
CA GLY A 3 -19.64 -12.67 -4.34
C GLY A 3 -18.53 -11.74 -4.83
N ASP A 4 -18.72 -11.24 -6.05
CA ASP A 4 -17.80 -10.29 -6.71
C ASP A 4 -17.98 -8.88 -6.12
N ILE A 5 -16.95 -8.37 -5.47
CA ILE A 5 -16.97 -7.06 -4.80
C ILE A 5 -17.03 -5.93 -5.83
N GLY A 6 -16.37 -6.11 -6.97
CA GLY A 6 -16.36 -5.14 -8.06
C GLY A 6 -17.74 -4.88 -8.67
N GLU A 7 -18.67 -5.83 -8.52
CA GLU A 7 -20.05 -5.70 -8.99
C GLU A 7 -21.03 -5.21 -7.91
N GLN A 8 -20.63 -5.20 -6.64
CA GLN A 8 -21.49 -4.80 -5.51
C GLN A 8 -21.25 -3.36 -5.05
N ALA A 9 -20.02 -2.87 -5.18
CA ALA A 9 -19.67 -1.52 -4.75
C ALA A 9 -20.31 -0.45 -5.64
N SER A 10 -20.77 0.63 -5.02
CA SER A 10 -21.42 1.76 -5.71
C SER A 10 -20.51 2.97 -5.87
N CYS A 11 -19.34 2.96 -5.20
CA CYS A 11 -18.45 4.09 -5.10
C CYS A 11 -17.03 3.63 -4.70
N THR A 12 -15.99 4.36 -5.09
CA THR A 12 -14.59 4.11 -4.70
C THR A 12 -13.85 5.40 -4.34
N THR A 13 -12.89 5.31 -3.43
CA THR A 13 -11.94 6.39 -3.12
C THR A 13 -10.72 6.39 -4.07
N CYS A 14 -10.61 5.43 -4.98
CA CYS A 14 -9.56 5.37 -6.01
C CYS A 14 -9.85 6.30 -7.19
N ALA A 15 -8.81 6.71 -7.90
CA ALA A 15 -8.94 7.54 -9.11
C ALA A 15 -9.73 6.84 -10.23
N TYR A 16 -9.54 5.53 -10.37
CA TYR A 16 -10.25 4.71 -11.35
C TYR A 16 -11.61 4.29 -10.80
N THR A 17 -12.69 4.66 -11.47
CA THR A 17 -14.07 4.31 -11.07
C THR A 17 -14.40 2.83 -11.30
N GLU A 18 -13.47 2.08 -11.87
CA GLU A 18 -13.57 0.65 -12.14
C GLU A 18 -12.84 -0.18 -11.08
N ASP A 19 -12.13 0.44 -10.13
CA ASP A 19 -11.42 -0.23 -9.05
C ASP A 19 -12.16 -0.08 -7.70
N PHE A 20 -12.75 -1.17 -7.24
CA PHE A 20 -13.40 -1.29 -5.93
C PHE A 20 -12.68 -2.27 -5.01
N SER A 21 -11.40 -2.51 -5.28
CA SER A 21 -10.56 -3.37 -4.45
C SER A 21 -10.39 -2.76 -3.05
N ASN A 22 -10.18 -3.63 -2.04
CA ASN A 22 -9.79 -3.17 -0.72
C ASN A 22 -8.28 -3.32 -0.55
N TYR A 23 -7.69 -2.25 -0.03
CA TYR A 23 -6.25 -2.14 0.26
C TYR A 23 -6.10 -1.78 1.72
N TRP A 24 -5.30 -2.55 2.46
CA TRP A 24 -5.15 -2.33 3.89
C TRP A 24 -3.69 -2.50 4.33
N THR A 25 -3.30 -1.69 5.31
CA THR A 25 -2.04 -1.83 6.06
C THR A 25 -2.27 -1.41 7.50
N ALA A 26 -1.40 -1.87 8.40
CA ALA A 26 -1.44 -1.49 9.80
C ALA A 26 -1.28 0.02 10.00
N ALA A 27 -1.82 0.55 11.09
CA ALA A 27 -1.70 1.96 11.42
C ALA A 27 -0.38 2.24 12.16
N MET A 28 0.35 3.29 11.76
CA MET A 28 1.54 3.76 12.47
C MET A 28 1.14 4.72 13.59
N TYR A 29 1.81 4.57 14.73
CA TYR A 29 1.69 5.47 15.88
C TYR A 29 3.06 6.01 16.27
N PHE A 30 3.08 7.24 16.76
CA PHE A 30 4.19 7.83 17.48
C PHE A 30 4.00 7.57 18.97
N ARG A 31 5.02 7.06 19.66
CA ARG A 31 5.07 6.87 21.11
C ARG A 31 5.93 7.98 21.72
N HIS A 32 5.28 8.85 22.48
CA HIS A 32 5.96 9.94 23.18
C HIS A 32 6.71 9.42 24.43
N GLU A 33 7.72 10.15 24.91
CA GLU A 33 8.53 9.77 26.08
C GLU A 33 7.70 9.59 27.36
N ASN A 34 6.55 10.28 27.46
CA ASN A 34 5.60 10.11 28.57
C ASN A 34 4.77 8.81 28.49
N GLY A 35 4.98 7.97 27.47
CA GLY A 35 4.27 6.71 27.26
C GLY A 35 2.99 6.81 26.43
N SER A 36 2.49 8.01 26.13
CA SER A 36 1.29 8.18 25.31
C SER A 36 1.57 7.96 23.82
N TYR A 37 0.51 7.61 23.07
CA TYR A 37 0.55 7.30 21.65
C TYR A 37 -0.25 8.34 20.85
N LYS A 38 0.22 8.67 19.66
CA LYS A 38 -0.50 9.50 18.70
C LYS A 38 -0.51 8.78 17.36
N LYS A 39 -1.70 8.59 16.79
CA LYS A 39 -1.81 8.05 15.43
C LYS A 39 -1.08 8.97 14.46
N VAL A 40 -0.21 8.42 13.63
CA VAL A 40 0.51 9.19 12.61
C VAL A 40 -0.47 9.45 11.46
N PRO A 41 -0.73 10.72 11.08
CA PRO A 41 -1.61 11.00 9.96
C PRO A 41 -1.00 10.49 8.64
N GLN A 42 -1.85 10.06 7.72
CA GLN A 42 -1.45 9.82 6.34
C GLN A 42 -1.64 11.08 5.50
N TYR A 43 -0.98 11.16 4.35
CA TYR A 43 -1.11 12.29 3.42
C TYR A 43 -0.84 11.90 1.95
N PRO A 44 -1.14 12.78 0.98
CA PRO A 44 -0.68 12.76 -0.39
C PRO A 44 0.57 11.99 -0.76
N ASN A 45 0.61 11.11 -1.77
CA ASN A 45 1.85 11.05 -2.56
C ASN A 45 1.84 12.18 -3.60
N ALA A 46 3.01 12.51 -4.14
CA ALA A 46 3.13 13.52 -5.18
C ALA A 46 2.49 13.05 -6.49
N GLN A 47 2.13 14.00 -7.34
CA GLN A 47 1.77 13.74 -8.74
C GLN A 47 0.56 12.81 -8.95
N LEU A 48 -0.36 12.74 -7.98
CA LEU A 48 -1.56 11.87 -8.08
C LEU A 48 -2.78 12.54 -8.72
N GLY A 49 -2.70 13.82 -9.05
CA GLY A 49 -3.80 14.61 -9.61
C GLY A 49 -3.97 14.48 -11.12
N TYR A 50 -4.77 15.40 -11.67
CA TYR A 50 -5.03 15.49 -13.10
C TYR A 50 -3.72 15.56 -13.90
N GLU A 51 -3.52 14.58 -14.80
CA GLU A 51 -2.34 14.42 -15.66
C GLU A 51 -1.00 14.46 -14.89
N GLY A 52 -0.94 13.86 -13.70
CA GLY A 52 0.29 13.75 -12.92
C GLY A 52 0.71 15.03 -12.20
N LYS A 53 -0.21 16.00 -12.07
CA LYS A 53 -0.01 17.19 -11.21
C LYS A 53 -0.19 16.82 -9.74
N ASP A 54 0.36 17.63 -8.85
CA ASP A 54 0.09 17.48 -7.42
C ASP A 54 -1.38 17.77 -7.11
N ALA A 55 -1.97 16.95 -6.23
CA ALA A 55 -3.33 17.09 -5.73
C ALA A 55 -3.32 16.97 -4.19
N PRO A 56 -2.95 18.05 -3.48
CA PRO A 56 -2.80 18.03 -2.02
C PRO A 56 -4.14 17.89 -1.26
N ASP A 57 -5.26 17.98 -1.97
CA ASP A 57 -6.63 17.86 -1.48
C ASP A 57 -7.14 16.41 -1.43
N ILE A 58 -6.38 15.43 -1.93
CA ILE A 58 -6.68 14.01 -1.72
C ILE A 58 -6.63 13.71 -0.20
N LYS A 59 -7.70 13.11 0.35
CA LYS A 59 -7.78 12.82 1.80
C LYS A 59 -7.17 11.48 2.22
N GLY A 60 -6.80 10.63 1.26
CA GLY A 60 -6.08 9.38 1.49
C GLY A 60 -4.56 9.57 1.50
N GLY A 61 -3.82 8.48 1.75
CA GLY A 61 -2.36 8.51 1.68
C GLY A 61 -1.72 7.19 1.27
N MET A 62 -2.47 6.31 0.60
CA MET A 62 -1.95 5.10 -0.03
C MET A 62 -2.04 5.25 -1.54
N THR A 63 -0.89 5.10 -2.21
CA THR A 63 -0.83 4.97 -3.67
C THR A 63 -0.72 3.49 -4.00
N VAL A 64 -1.60 3.01 -4.87
CA VAL A 64 -1.61 1.62 -5.32
C VAL A 64 -1.14 1.55 -6.76
N TYR A 65 -0.16 0.68 -7.01
CA TYR A 65 0.40 0.44 -8.33
C TYR A 65 0.00 -0.96 -8.80
N TYR A 66 -0.40 -1.05 -10.07
CA TYR A 66 -0.51 -2.30 -10.83
C TYR A 66 0.45 -2.20 -12.00
N THR A 67 1.63 -2.80 -11.87
CA THR A 67 2.68 -2.68 -12.89
C THR A 67 2.89 -4.01 -13.61
N GLN A 68 2.96 -3.98 -14.94
CA GLN A 68 3.25 -5.16 -15.75
C GLN A 68 4.72 -5.62 -15.59
N LYS A 69 5.67 -4.67 -15.56
CA LYS A 69 7.10 -4.93 -15.42
C LYS A 69 7.84 -3.98 -14.47
N ASP A 70 7.98 -2.70 -14.84
CA ASP A 70 8.68 -1.68 -14.05
C ASP A 70 8.20 -0.26 -14.42
N PHE A 71 8.87 0.77 -13.90
CA PHE A 71 8.50 2.18 -14.14
C PHE A 71 8.98 2.74 -15.49
N THR A 72 9.75 1.95 -16.26
CA THR A 72 10.30 2.36 -17.56
C THR A 72 9.52 1.77 -18.73
N SER A 73 8.94 0.57 -18.58
CA SER A 73 8.14 -0.06 -19.64
C SER A 73 7.15 -1.11 -19.09
N ASN A 74 6.13 -1.45 -19.88
CA ASN A 74 5.22 -2.56 -19.58
C ASN A 74 5.81 -3.96 -19.90
N GLY A 75 6.98 -4.02 -20.54
CA GLY A 75 7.54 -5.28 -21.02
C GLY A 75 6.73 -5.91 -22.17
N ASP A 76 7.00 -7.18 -22.46
CA ASP A 76 6.34 -7.99 -23.50
C ASP A 76 5.65 -9.25 -22.94
N GLN A 77 5.76 -9.49 -21.63
CA GLN A 77 5.14 -10.62 -20.96
C GLN A 77 3.63 -10.40 -20.82
N HIS A 78 2.83 -11.43 -21.15
CA HIS A 78 1.41 -11.40 -20.86
C HIS A 78 1.14 -11.41 -19.34
N ILE A 79 0.29 -10.48 -18.90
CA ILE A 79 -0.10 -10.32 -17.50
C ILE A 79 -1.57 -10.71 -17.36
N THR A 80 -1.84 -11.69 -16.50
CA THR A 80 -3.20 -12.15 -16.18
C THR A 80 -3.75 -11.35 -15.01
N ALA A 81 -4.89 -10.68 -15.20
CA ALA A 81 -5.60 -10.00 -14.12
C ALA A 81 -6.09 -11.01 -13.07
N PHE A 82 -6.22 -10.53 -11.83
CA PHE A 82 -6.76 -11.35 -10.74
C PHE A 82 -8.24 -11.70 -11.00
N PRO A 83 -8.70 -12.93 -10.68
CA PRO A 83 -10.11 -13.30 -10.81
C PRO A 83 -10.97 -12.76 -9.65
N PRO A 84 -12.30 -12.69 -9.81
CA PRO A 84 -13.22 -12.38 -8.71
C PRO A 84 -13.00 -13.27 -7.48
N GLY A 85 -13.07 -12.67 -6.30
CA GLY A 85 -12.83 -13.34 -5.01
C GLY A 85 -11.34 -13.49 -4.64
N PHE A 86 -10.43 -13.06 -5.52
CA PHE A 86 -8.99 -13.11 -5.26
C PHE A 86 -8.58 -12.24 -4.08
N ARG A 87 -7.79 -12.80 -3.17
CA ARG A 87 -7.22 -12.06 -2.05
C ARG A 87 -5.85 -12.61 -1.67
N MET A 88 -4.96 -11.72 -1.24
CA MET A 88 -3.64 -12.11 -0.75
C MET A 88 -3.16 -11.15 0.33
N THR A 89 -2.27 -11.62 1.18
CA THR A 89 -1.50 -10.77 2.09
C THR A 89 -0.02 -10.81 1.74
N VAL A 90 0.74 -9.83 2.23
CA VAL A 90 2.20 -9.83 2.16
C VAL A 90 2.78 -9.40 3.49
N GLY A 91 3.87 -10.04 3.90
CA GLY A 91 4.50 -9.80 5.19
C GLY A 91 3.93 -10.66 6.30
N ASN A 92 4.41 -10.42 7.52
CA ASN A 92 4.00 -11.17 8.70
C ASN A 92 4.19 -10.30 9.95
N PRO A 93 3.11 -9.99 10.71
CA PRO A 93 3.17 -9.17 11.92
C PRO A 93 4.05 -9.77 13.03
N SER A 94 4.32 -11.08 13.00
CA SER A 94 5.19 -11.76 13.96
C SER A 94 6.69 -11.65 13.61
N THR A 95 7.05 -10.99 12.50
CA THR A 95 8.47 -10.80 12.13
C THR A 95 9.14 -9.88 13.15
N ASN A 96 10.10 -10.42 13.90
CA ASN A 96 10.73 -9.72 15.03
C ASN A 96 12.27 -9.71 14.96
N THR A 97 12.86 -10.14 13.85
CA THR A 97 14.30 -10.07 13.62
C THR A 97 14.62 -9.29 12.35
N LEU A 98 15.74 -8.56 12.38
CA LEU A 98 16.23 -7.79 11.24
C LEU A 98 16.53 -8.69 10.02
N ASP A 99 17.08 -9.88 10.23
CA ASP A 99 17.41 -10.80 9.13
C ASP A 99 16.15 -11.33 8.43
N ALA A 100 15.09 -11.62 9.19
CA ALA A 100 13.81 -11.98 8.60
C ALA A 100 13.20 -10.81 7.81
N ALA A 101 13.24 -9.59 8.34
CA ALA A 101 12.78 -8.39 7.63
C ALA A 101 13.60 -8.11 6.35
N LYS A 102 14.92 -8.30 6.39
CA LYS A 102 15.79 -8.18 5.21
C LYS A 102 15.45 -9.19 4.13
N SER A 103 15.10 -10.42 4.52
CA SER A 103 14.80 -11.50 3.58
C SER A 103 13.56 -11.21 2.72
N ASN A 104 12.62 -10.41 3.24
CA ASN A 104 11.51 -9.88 2.44
C ASN A 104 11.93 -8.61 1.69
N LYS A 105 12.37 -8.77 0.44
CA LYS A 105 12.88 -7.65 -0.39
C LYS A 105 11.82 -6.59 -0.73
N GLY A 106 10.54 -6.96 -0.68
CA GLY A 106 9.43 -6.10 -1.08
C GLY A 106 8.88 -5.20 0.03
N LEU A 107 9.36 -5.37 1.28
CA LEU A 107 8.82 -4.68 2.45
C LEU A 107 9.87 -3.72 3.00
N ARG A 108 9.62 -2.42 2.80
CA ARG A 108 10.64 -1.39 2.99
C ARG A 108 10.07 -0.08 3.50
N TYR A 109 10.97 0.77 3.99
CA TYR A 109 10.71 2.15 4.35
C TYR A 109 11.65 3.08 3.63
N THR A 110 11.17 4.27 3.27
CA THR A 110 12.00 5.38 2.82
C THR A 110 11.80 6.56 3.76
N CYS A 111 12.90 7.09 4.28
CA CYS A 111 12.91 8.35 5.02
C CYS A 111 12.94 9.52 4.03
N LEU A 112 11.78 10.15 3.80
CA LEU A 112 11.61 11.15 2.76
C LEU A 112 12.32 12.45 3.15
N GLN A 113 13.24 12.92 2.30
CA GLN A 113 13.82 14.28 2.41
C GLN A 113 12.89 15.32 1.77
N THR A 114 12.20 14.91 0.71
CA THR A 114 11.09 15.59 0.04
C THR A 114 10.06 14.54 -0.36
N ILE A 115 8.83 14.95 -0.70
CA ILE A 115 7.79 14.03 -1.20
C ILE A 115 8.22 13.27 -2.48
N LEU A 116 9.18 13.81 -3.23
CA LEU A 116 9.76 13.19 -4.44
C LEU A 116 10.97 12.28 -4.15
N THR A 117 11.35 12.09 -2.88
CA THR A 117 12.43 11.16 -2.53
C THR A 117 12.05 9.74 -2.93
N ARG A 118 12.94 9.06 -3.65
CA ARG A 118 12.79 7.67 -4.09
C ARG A 118 14.08 6.89 -3.79
N GLY A 119 13.96 5.61 -3.50
CA GLY A 119 15.09 4.74 -3.13
C GLY A 119 15.54 4.88 -1.67
N SER A 120 16.77 4.44 -1.39
CA SER A 120 17.35 4.37 -0.03
C SER A 120 16.45 3.62 0.97
N GLU A 121 15.94 2.48 0.52
CA GLU A 121 14.99 1.63 1.24
C GLU A 121 15.65 0.90 2.41
N THR A 122 15.01 0.93 3.59
CA THR A 122 15.43 0.20 4.79
C THR A 122 14.41 -0.86 5.20
N PRO A 123 14.81 -1.97 5.83
CA PRO A 123 13.91 -3.02 6.32
C PRO A 123 13.22 -2.66 7.64
N ASN A 124 13.56 -1.52 8.23
CA ASN A 124 13.13 -1.06 9.55
C ASN A 124 12.77 0.42 9.54
N PHE A 125 12.05 0.85 10.57
CA PHE A 125 11.72 2.25 10.72
C PHE A 125 12.98 3.14 10.67
N PRO A 126 12.92 4.30 10.00
CA PRO A 126 13.98 5.29 10.03
C PRO A 126 14.38 5.68 11.45
N GLU A 127 15.68 5.73 11.70
CA GLU A 127 16.27 6.00 13.03
C GLU A 127 16.45 7.50 13.32
N LYS A 128 15.97 8.37 12.42
CA LYS A 128 16.04 9.82 12.54
C LYS A 128 14.76 10.46 12.01
N PRO A 129 14.44 11.70 12.42
CA PRO A 129 13.34 12.45 11.83
C PRO A 129 13.47 12.54 10.31
N CYS A 130 12.36 12.32 9.61
CA CYS A 130 12.27 12.40 8.16
C CYS A 130 11.61 13.72 7.76
N PRO A 131 12.32 14.64 7.05
CA PRO A 131 11.81 15.98 6.76
C PRO A 131 10.46 16.03 6.02
N ALA A 132 10.15 15.01 5.22
CA ALA A 132 8.89 14.88 4.52
C ALA A 132 8.12 13.61 4.94
N GLY A 133 8.36 13.07 6.13
CA GLY A 133 7.64 11.89 6.59
C GLY A 133 8.28 10.56 6.18
N ILE A 134 7.57 9.46 6.48
CA ILE A 134 8.01 8.09 6.18
C ILE A 134 7.12 7.53 5.09
N MET A 135 7.71 6.93 4.06
CA MET A 135 6.98 6.10 3.10
C MET A 135 7.18 4.62 3.46
N ALA A 136 6.10 3.88 3.68
CA ALA A 136 6.14 2.42 3.79
C ALA A 136 5.75 1.81 2.44
N ILE A 137 6.57 0.86 1.96
CA ILE A 137 6.40 0.20 0.66
C ILE A 137 6.10 -1.28 0.87
N HIS A 138 5.05 -1.77 0.21
CA HIS A 138 4.64 -3.17 0.24
C HIS A 138 4.49 -3.72 -1.17
N HIS A 139 5.51 -4.42 -1.68
CA HIS A 139 5.41 -5.16 -2.92
C HIS A 139 4.83 -6.55 -2.70
N PHE A 140 3.72 -6.84 -3.35
CA PHE A 140 3.09 -8.15 -3.33
C PHE A 140 3.78 -9.14 -4.27
N PRO A 141 3.61 -10.45 -4.04
CA PRO A 141 3.98 -11.48 -5.00
C PRO A 141 3.34 -11.28 -6.38
N ALA A 142 4.05 -11.66 -7.45
CA ALA A 142 3.61 -11.48 -8.84
C ALA A 142 3.45 -12.80 -9.62
N CYS A 143 3.50 -13.95 -8.93
CA CYS A 143 3.32 -15.27 -9.52
C CYS A 143 2.23 -16.02 -8.78
N TRP A 144 1.19 -16.45 -9.51
CA TRP A 144 0.00 -17.12 -9.01
C TRP A 144 -0.02 -18.60 -9.42
N ASP A 145 -0.57 -19.47 -8.56
CA ASP A 145 -0.73 -20.90 -8.83
C ASP A 145 -1.73 -21.25 -9.95
N GLY A 146 -2.51 -20.26 -10.40
CA GLY A 146 -3.50 -20.41 -11.47
C GLY A 146 -4.77 -21.14 -11.07
N LYS A 147 -4.97 -21.43 -9.78
CA LYS A 147 -6.04 -22.29 -9.27
C LYS A 147 -6.81 -21.64 -8.12
N ASN A 148 -6.09 -21.13 -7.13
CA ASN A 148 -6.67 -20.71 -5.87
C ASN A 148 -6.81 -19.20 -5.82
N VAL A 149 -8.03 -18.70 -5.69
CA VAL A 149 -8.29 -17.26 -5.45
C VAL A 149 -7.94 -16.85 -4.01
N ASP A 150 -7.76 -17.82 -3.13
CA ASP A 150 -7.31 -17.63 -1.75
C ASP A 150 -6.69 -18.93 -1.23
N SER A 151 -5.84 -18.84 -0.22
CA SER A 151 -5.32 -19.98 0.54
C SER A 151 -5.57 -19.79 2.03
N PRO A 152 -5.54 -20.85 2.88
CA PRO A 152 -5.83 -20.71 4.31
C PRO A 152 -4.96 -19.68 5.05
N ASN A 153 -3.77 -19.40 4.54
CA ASN A 153 -2.86 -18.38 5.06
C ASN A 153 -2.80 -17.10 4.22
N HIS A 154 -3.66 -16.98 3.20
CA HIS A 154 -3.73 -15.87 2.24
C HIS A 154 -2.43 -15.61 1.45
N GLN A 155 -1.46 -16.53 1.44
CA GLN A 155 -0.14 -16.33 0.85
C GLN A 155 0.33 -17.49 -0.03
N SER A 156 0.06 -18.75 0.32
CA SER A 156 0.67 -19.91 -0.35
C SER A 156 0.18 -20.18 -1.77
N HIS A 157 -0.89 -19.53 -2.21
CA HIS A 157 -1.33 -19.55 -3.62
C HIS A 157 -0.54 -18.56 -4.49
N MET A 158 0.36 -17.78 -3.86
CA MET A 158 1.23 -16.80 -4.48
C MET A 158 2.71 -17.11 -4.21
N PHE A 159 3.57 -16.69 -5.13
CA PHE A 159 5.01 -16.83 -5.01
C PHE A 159 5.71 -15.51 -5.33
N SER A 160 6.57 -15.07 -4.41
CA SER A 160 7.27 -13.81 -4.55
C SER A 160 8.61 -14.00 -5.27
N THR A 161 8.75 -13.33 -6.40
CA THR A 161 10.03 -13.14 -7.12
C THR A 161 10.43 -11.66 -7.13
N THR A 162 9.82 -10.84 -6.27
CA THR A 162 10.06 -9.39 -6.20
C THR A 162 11.50 -9.07 -5.80
N ASN A 163 12.03 -8.01 -6.40
CA ASN A 163 13.34 -7.46 -6.07
C ASN A 163 13.27 -6.16 -5.26
N GLY A 164 12.06 -5.69 -4.91
CA GLY A 164 11.84 -4.37 -4.31
C GLY A 164 12.10 -3.21 -5.29
N GLY A 165 11.84 -1.98 -4.84
CA GLY A 165 12.14 -0.76 -5.60
C GLY A 165 11.55 -0.71 -7.01
N PHE A 166 10.34 -1.25 -7.20
CA PHE A 166 9.62 -1.30 -8.49
C PHE A 166 10.41 -1.92 -9.65
N ARG A 167 11.35 -2.81 -9.34
CA ARG A 167 12.09 -3.57 -10.34
C ARG A 167 11.27 -4.75 -10.84
N GLU A 168 11.55 -5.17 -12.07
CA GLU A 168 11.01 -6.40 -12.63
C GLU A 168 11.24 -7.59 -11.69
N ALA A 169 10.15 -8.29 -11.37
CA ALA A 169 10.19 -9.52 -10.61
C ALA A 169 10.68 -10.68 -11.49
N GLY A 170 11.51 -11.54 -10.91
CA GLY A 170 12.09 -12.69 -11.60
C GLY A 170 11.06 -13.68 -12.14
N PRO A 171 11.47 -14.66 -12.96
CA PRO A 171 10.56 -15.59 -13.63
C PRO A 171 9.72 -16.39 -12.62
N CYS A 172 8.48 -16.69 -13.04
CA CYS A 172 7.59 -17.48 -12.21
C CYS A 172 7.98 -18.96 -12.18
N PRO A 173 8.00 -19.62 -11.00
CA PRO A 173 8.29 -21.04 -10.91
C PRO A 173 7.14 -21.88 -11.44
N SER A 174 7.41 -23.15 -11.75
CA SER A 174 6.38 -24.09 -12.22
C SER A 174 5.24 -24.33 -11.23
N SER A 175 5.46 -24.11 -9.94
CA SER A 175 4.42 -24.18 -8.91
C SER A 175 3.45 -23.00 -8.96
N HIS A 176 3.87 -21.85 -9.51
CA HIS A 176 3.10 -20.61 -9.59
C HIS A 176 3.25 -19.98 -10.98
N PRO A 177 2.80 -20.66 -12.05
CA PRO A 177 3.22 -20.33 -13.41
C PRO A 177 2.54 -19.08 -13.99
N ILE A 178 1.47 -18.57 -13.36
CA ILE A 178 0.69 -17.46 -13.91
C ILE A 178 1.27 -16.12 -13.43
N ARG A 179 1.74 -15.30 -14.36
CA ARG A 179 2.17 -13.94 -14.06
C ARG A 179 0.95 -13.05 -13.89
N VAL A 180 0.91 -12.35 -12.76
CA VAL A 180 -0.11 -11.35 -12.42
C VAL A 180 0.54 -9.98 -12.25
N PRO A 181 -0.22 -8.88 -12.18
CA PRO A 181 0.35 -7.55 -12.02
C PRO A 181 1.19 -7.46 -10.74
N GLN A 182 2.30 -6.72 -10.79
CA GLN A 182 3.07 -6.40 -9.59
C GLN A 182 2.32 -5.34 -8.79
N VAL A 183 1.47 -5.79 -7.87
CA VAL A 183 0.77 -4.91 -6.95
C VAL A 183 1.76 -4.36 -5.94
N ALA A 184 1.76 -3.05 -5.74
CA ALA A 184 2.58 -2.41 -4.72
C ALA A 184 1.85 -1.24 -4.08
N TYR A 185 2.05 -1.05 -2.77
CA TYR A 185 1.55 0.11 -2.04
C TYR A 185 2.71 1.02 -1.68
N GLU A 186 2.54 2.33 -1.88
CA GLU A 186 3.31 3.36 -1.19
C GLU A 186 2.36 4.06 -0.21
N THR A 187 2.55 3.83 1.09
CA THR A 187 1.76 4.49 2.14
C THR A 187 2.59 5.60 2.78
N MET A 188 2.09 6.82 2.70
CA MET A 188 2.77 8.04 3.15
C MET A 188 2.31 8.40 4.57
N TRP A 189 3.25 8.45 5.50
CA TRP A 189 3.02 8.77 6.90
C TRP A 189 3.64 10.13 7.25
N ASN A 190 2.80 11.09 7.63
CA ASN A 190 3.24 12.42 8.00
C ASN A 190 3.83 12.41 9.42
N THR A 191 5.13 12.15 9.50
CA THR A 191 5.86 12.14 10.77
C THR A 191 6.50 13.49 11.14
N THR A 192 6.31 14.51 10.31
CA THR A 192 6.98 15.82 10.48
C THR A 192 6.61 16.53 11.78
N ALA A 193 5.36 16.36 12.23
CA ALA A 193 4.86 16.92 13.48
C ALA A 193 5.54 16.36 14.74
N PHE A 194 6.30 15.25 14.62
CA PHE A 194 6.99 14.61 15.74
C PHE A 194 8.49 14.89 15.76
N ALA A 195 9.02 15.67 14.81
CA ALA A 195 10.46 15.91 14.69
C ALA A 195 11.07 16.53 15.97
N ASP A 196 10.38 17.50 16.57
CA ASP A 196 10.82 18.17 17.81
C ASP A 196 10.54 17.35 19.09
N MET A 197 9.85 16.21 18.96
CA MET A 197 9.53 15.29 20.05
C MET A 197 10.33 13.98 19.96
N TRP A 198 11.38 13.93 19.13
CA TRP A 198 12.22 12.74 19.01
C TRP A 198 12.85 12.36 20.37
N PRO A 199 12.83 11.07 20.77
CA PRO A 199 13.38 10.64 22.06
C PRO A 199 14.84 11.04 22.23
N LYS A 200 15.18 11.61 23.40
CA LYS A 200 16.55 12.11 23.67
C LYS A 200 17.59 10.99 23.77
N ASP A 201 17.14 9.79 24.12
CA ASP A 201 17.98 8.59 24.17
C ASP A 201 18.16 7.92 22.81
N GLY A 202 17.59 8.50 21.74
CA GLY A 202 17.69 8.00 20.38
C GLY A 202 16.86 6.75 20.09
N LYS A 203 15.99 6.32 21.01
CA LYS A 203 15.07 5.19 20.76
C LYS A 203 14.12 5.50 19.61
N GLN A 204 13.74 4.46 18.89
CA GLN A 204 12.73 4.51 17.83
C GLN A 204 11.37 4.92 18.43
N PRO A 205 10.79 6.08 18.04
CA PRO A 205 9.49 6.50 18.56
C PRO A 205 8.30 5.94 17.79
N PHE A 206 8.49 5.38 16.58
CA PHE A 206 7.38 4.84 15.81
C PHE A 206 7.10 3.39 16.14
N VAL A 207 5.82 3.04 16.14
CA VAL A 207 5.32 1.70 16.44
C VAL A 207 4.14 1.40 15.53
N TRP A 208 4.08 0.17 15.01
CA TRP A 208 2.86 -0.29 14.36
C TRP A 208 1.76 -0.58 15.39
N SER A 209 0.51 -0.55 14.94
CA SER A 209 -0.67 -0.83 15.78
C SER A 209 -0.63 -2.17 16.52
N PHE A 210 0.20 -3.13 16.08
CA PHE A 210 0.41 -4.43 16.71
C PHE A 210 1.69 -4.48 17.59
N MET A 211 2.12 -3.34 18.13
CA MET A 211 3.27 -3.17 19.04
C MET A 211 4.66 -3.48 18.46
N ASP A 212 4.81 -3.51 17.14
CA ASP A 212 6.15 -3.60 16.53
C ASP A 212 6.82 -2.22 16.49
N GLY A 213 7.78 -2.00 17.39
CA GLY A 213 8.58 -0.78 17.47
C GLY A 213 9.83 -0.78 16.58
N ASN A 214 10.09 -1.83 15.79
CA ASN A 214 11.22 -1.89 14.86
C ASN A 214 10.79 -1.70 13.41
N GLY A 215 9.53 -2.01 13.10
CA GLY A 215 8.96 -1.97 11.75
C GLY A 215 9.18 -3.25 10.95
N TYR A 216 9.71 -4.31 11.56
CA TYR A 216 10.01 -5.59 10.91
C TYR A 216 8.75 -6.35 10.48
N GLY A 217 7.67 -6.25 11.23
CA GLY A 217 6.40 -6.96 11.02
C GLY A 217 5.45 -6.29 10.03
N THR A 218 5.93 -5.32 9.26
CA THR A 218 5.10 -4.61 8.30
C THR A 218 4.42 -5.58 7.33
N HIS A 219 3.14 -5.35 7.07
CA HIS A 219 2.33 -6.19 6.22
C HIS A 219 1.20 -5.38 5.58
N ALA A 220 0.63 -5.97 4.55
CA ALA A 220 -0.48 -5.38 3.82
C ALA A 220 -1.39 -6.47 3.24
N ASP A 221 -2.64 -6.09 3.06
CA ASP A 221 -3.71 -6.99 2.61
C ASP A 221 -4.32 -6.44 1.32
N TYR A 222 -4.60 -7.36 0.41
CA TYR A 222 -5.21 -7.09 -0.88
C TYR A 222 -6.45 -7.95 -1.07
N LEU A 223 -7.55 -7.30 -1.47
CA LEU A 223 -8.77 -7.97 -1.91
C LEU A 223 -9.20 -7.38 -3.25
N PHE A 224 -9.22 -8.22 -4.28
CA PHE A 224 -9.54 -7.81 -5.63
C PHE A 224 -11.00 -7.35 -5.76
N GLY A 225 -11.20 -6.22 -6.42
CA GLY A 225 -12.52 -5.66 -6.71
C GLY A 225 -12.56 -4.82 -7.99
N TRP A 226 -11.69 -5.08 -8.97
CA TRP A 226 -11.82 -4.42 -10.26
C TRP A 226 -13.06 -4.94 -11.00
N LYS A 227 -13.82 -4.02 -11.60
CA LYS A 227 -15.09 -4.32 -12.23
C LYS A 227 -14.92 -4.93 -13.62
N GLY A 228 -15.64 -6.01 -13.91
CA GLY A 228 -15.63 -6.66 -15.23
C GLY A 228 -14.22 -6.96 -15.75
N ASP A 229 -13.94 -6.54 -16.98
CA ASP A 229 -12.65 -6.78 -17.65
C ASP A 229 -11.62 -5.64 -17.43
N SER A 230 -11.96 -4.62 -16.65
CA SER A 230 -11.20 -3.35 -16.59
C SER A 230 -9.72 -3.53 -16.27
N LEU A 231 -9.36 -4.35 -15.27
CA LEU A 231 -7.95 -4.62 -14.97
C LEU A 231 -7.26 -5.38 -16.11
N GLN A 232 -7.89 -6.41 -16.68
CA GLN A 232 -7.30 -7.16 -17.80
C GLN A 232 -7.12 -6.27 -19.03
N ARG A 233 -8.07 -5.37 -19.27
CA ARG A 233 -8.04 -4.37 -20.33
C ARG A 233 -6.85 -3.42 -20.16
N ALA A 234 -6.60 -2.92 -18.95
CA ALA A 234 -5.41 -2.13 -18.65
C ALA A 234 -4.11 -2.94 -18.79
N MET A 235 -4.09 -4.20 -18.35
CA MET A 235 -2.91 -5.06 -18.45
C MET A 235 -2.56 -5.43 -19.90
N ASN A 236 -3.54 -5.43 -20.80
CA ASN A 236 -3.35 -5.66 -22.24
C ASN A 236 -2.95 -4.38 -23.00
N ASP A 237 -3.03 -3.21 -22.38
CA ASP A 237 -2.76 -1.92 -23.02
C ASP A 237 -1.30 -1.47 -22.81
N SER A 238 -0.82 -0.58 -23.67
CA SER A 238 0.52 0.00 -23.58
C SER A 238 0.56 1.27 -22.71
N CYS A 239 -0.59 1.74 -22.23
CA CYS A 239 -0.68 2.85 -21.32
C CYS A 239 0.19 2.61 -20.07
N MET A 240 0.77 3.69 -19.55
CA MET A 240 1.54 3.67 -18.31
C MET A 240 1.01 4.75 -17.36
N PHE A 241 0.74 4.36 -16.12
CA PHE A 241 0.35 5.26 -15.04
C PHE A 241 -0.76 6.23 -15.46
N HIS A 242 -0.52 7.54 -15.43
CA HIS A 242 -1.49 8.57 -15.79
C HIS A 242 -1.98 8.51 -17.23
N ALA A 243 -1.24 7.86 -18.14
CA ALA A 243 -1.70 7.63 -19.51
C ALA A 243 -2.81 6.58 -19.58
N CYS A 244 -2.97 5.73 -18.55
CA CYS A 244 -4.13 4.85 -18.43
C CYS A 244 -5.38 5.60 -17.98
N GLY A 245 -5.20 6.83 -17.46
CA GLY A 245 -6.21 7.68 -16.85
C GLY A 245 -5.62 8.34 -15.60
N SER A 246 -6.13 9.52 -15.23
CA SER A 246 -5.80 10.18 -13.96
C SER A 246 -7.04 10.94 -13.44
N PRO A 247 -7.06 11.44 -12.19
CA PRO A 247 -8.25 12.11 -11.68
C PRO A 247 -8.76 13.22 -12.61
N GLY A 248 -10.01 13.12 -13.05
CA GLY A 248 -10.64 14.05 -14.01
C GLY A 248 -10.19 13.92 -15.47
N HIS A 249 -9.28 12.99 -15.80
CA HIS A 249 -8.82 12.71 -17.16
C HIS A 249 -9.06 11.24 -17.53
N GLN A 250 -9.91 11.02 -18.53
CA GLN A 250 -10.26 9.68 -18.98
C GLN A 250 -9.13 9.09 -19.84
N GLY A 251 -8.84 7.80 -19.68
CA GLY A 251 -7.92 7.07 -20.54
C GLY A 251 -8.55 5.76 -21.00
N ILE A 252 -7.75 4.69 -21.08
CA ILE A 252 -8.31 3.35 -21.19
C ILE A 252 -9.18 3.07 -19.95
N LEU A 253 -8.74 3.44 -18.75
CA LEU A 253 -9.55 3.33 -17.54
C LEU A 253 -10.43 4.57 -17.35
N LYS A 254 -11.64 4.34 -16.84
CA LYS A 254 -12.57 5.40 -16.45
C LYS A 254 -12.13 6.00 -15.12
N THR A 255 -12.21 7.31 -15.03
CA THR A 255 -11.76 8.07 -13.85
C THR A 255 -12.83 9.01 -13.33
N GLN A 256 -12.61 9.48 -12.11
CA GLN A 256 -13.39 10.51 -11.43
C GLN A 256 -12.48 11.63 -10.94
N THR A 257 -13.05 12.76 -10.53
CA THR A 257 -12.29 13.87 -9.93
C THR A 257 -11.86 13.56 -8.49
N VAL A 258 -10.88 14.30 -7.97
CA VAL A 258 -10.46 14.19 -6.55
C VAL A 258 -11.62 14.48 -5.60
N ASP A 259 -12.49 15.43 -5.94
CA ASP A 259 -13.68 15.74 -5.15
C ASP A 259 -14.65 14.56 -5.05
N GLU A 260 -14.86 13.84 -6.15
CA GLU A 260 -15.72 12.65 -6.18
C GLU A 260 -15.10 11.50 -5.38
N MET A 261 -13.78 11.27 -5.53
CA MET A 261 -13.05 10.29 -4.71
C MET A 261 -13.24 10.57 -3.21
N ASN A 262 -13.05 11.84 -2.80
CA ASN A 262 -13.15 12.26 -1.40
C ASN A 262 -14.56 12.13 -0.82
N ARG A 263 -15.61 12.25 -1.64
CA ARG A 263 -17.01 12.03 -1.22
C ARG A 263 -17.30 10.56 -0.89
N CYS A 264 -16.48 9.65 -1.39
CA CYS A 264 -16.64 8.22 -1.17
C CYS A 264 -16.11 7.70 0.17
N ALA A 265 -15.43 8.54 0.94
CA ALA A 265 -14.86 8.15 2.21
C ALA A 265 -15.96 7.68 3.18
N VAL A 266 -15.81 6.47 3.71
CA VAL A 266 -16.73 5.91 4.70
C VAL A 266 -16.54 6.65 6.03
N GLY A 267 -17.66 7.09 6.61
CA GLY A 267 -17.66 7.74 7.92
C GLY A 267 -17.26 6.79 9.05
N LYS A 268 -16.77 7.36 10.16
CA LYS A 268 -16.49 6.58 11.38
C LYS A 268 -17.79 5.96 11.90
N THR A 269 -17.80 4.64 12.09
CA THR A 269 -18.94 3.90 12.65
C THR A 269 -18.78 3.58 14.14
N VAL A 270 -17.57 3.74 14.67
CA VAL A 270 -17.24 3.53 16.09
C VAL A 270 -17.00 4.87 16.76
N VAL A 271 -17.60 5.06 17.94
CA VAL A 271 -17.43 6.27 18.76
C VAL A 271 -16.31 6.01 19.78
N GLU A 272 -15.08 6.22 19.33
CA GLU A 272 -13.85 6.13 20.13
C GLU A 272 -12.93 7.28 19.72
N ASP A 273 -12.22 7.89 20.69
CA ASP A 273 -11.17 8.82 20.34
C ASP A 273 -9.95 8.04 19.83
N THR A 274 -9.81 7.99 18.51
CA THR A 274 -8.68 7.35 17.84
C THR A 274 -7.64 8.35 17.32
N GLU A 275 -7.92 9.66 17.46
CA GLU A 275 -7.11 10.73 16.87
C GLU A 275 -6.38 11.55 17.92
N GLY A 276 -6.86 11.57 19.18
CA GLY A 276 -6.22 12.21 20.32
C GLY A 276 -4.88 11.58 20.72
N TRP A 277 -4.35 12.04 21.85
CA TRP A 277 -3.26 11.31 22.52
C TRP A 277 -3.87 10.18 23.33
N LEU A 278 -3.41 8.96 23.07
CA LEU A 278 -3.93 7.73 23.65
C LEU A 278 -2.99 7.25 24.76
N ASN A 279 -3.53 6.71 25.84
CA ASN A 279 -2.71 6.12 26.90
C ASN A 279 -2.16 4.73 26.50
N GLU A 280 -2.79 4.09 25.53
CA GLU A 280 -2.46 2.77 25.00
C GLU A 280 -2.85 2.68 23.52
N LEU A 281 -2.36 1.66 22.81
CA LEU A 281 -2.78 1.41 21.44
C LEU A 281 -4.22 0.85 21.42
N PRO A 282 -5.05 1.22 20.44
CA PRO A 282 -6.40 0.65 20.32
C PRO A 282 -6.36 -0.88 20.28
N GLY A 283 -7.22 -1.52 21.06
CA GLY A 283 -7.28 -2.98 21.20
C GLY A 283 -6.27 -3.60 22.18
N TYR A 284 -5.42 -2.80 22.84
CA TYR A 284 -4.48 -3.27 23.86
C TYR A 284 -4.88 -2.93 25.30
N GLY A 285 -5.99 -2.20 25.48
CA GLY A 285 -6.60 -1.95 26.78
C GLY A 285 -7.35 -3.16 27.31
N MET A 286 -7.12 -3.47 28.60
CA MET A 286 -7.96 -4.35 29.41
C MET A 286 -8.87 -3.52 30.30
#